data_AF-A0A164FTB0-F1
#
_entry.id   AF-A0A164FTB0-F1
#
_cell.length_a   1.000
_cell.length_b   1.000
_cell.length_c   1.000
_cell.angle_alpha   90.00
_cell.angle_beta   90.00
_cell.angle_gamma   90.00
#
_symmetry.space_group_name_H-M   'P 1'
#
loop_
_entity.id
_entity.type
_entity.pdbx_description
1 polymer ?
#
loop_
_entity_poly.entity_id
_entity_poly.type
_entity_poly.pdbx_seq_one_letter_code
_entity_poly.pdbx_strand_id
1 'polypeptide(L)' 'MNTSKYVSHVAKFDGQNYSLWKLGLWVLLEQHDLIDIVTGGYTIPGIMEDAERDAQLAIIV' A
#
# COMPACT_ATOMS: atom_id res chain seq x y z
N MET A 1 -14.17 4.57 -15.49
CA MET A 1 -12.71 4.31 -15.55
C MET A 1 -12.52 2.83 -15.84
N ASN A 2 -11.76 2.48 -16.89
CA ASN A 2 -11.53 1.08 -17.26
C ASN A 2 -10.36 0.53 -16.41
N THR A 3 -10.66 0.01 -15.22
CA THR A 3 -9.68 -0.51 -14.24
C THR A 3 -8.82 -1.64 -14.81
N SER A 4 -9.34 -2.36 -15.80
CA SER A 4 -8.66 -3.45 -16.51
C SER A 4 -7.31 -3.05 -17.14
N LYS A 5 -7.15 -1.80 -17.59
CA LYS A 5 -5.88 -1.31 -18.16
C LYS A 5 -4.75 -1.32 -17.13
N TYR A 6 -5.03 -0.91 -15.90
CA TYR A 6 -4.02 -0.69 -14.87
C TYR A 6 -3.49 -1.99 -14.28
N VAL A 7 -4.30 -3.05 -14.28
CA VAL A 7 -3.92 -4.38 -13.75
C VAL A 7 -3.52 -5.37 -14.85
N SER A 8 -3.47 -4.94 -16.11
CA SER A 8 -3.18 -5.79 -17.27
C SER A 8 -1.79 -6.45 -17.23
N HIS A 9 -0.85 -5.87 -16.48
CA HIS A 9 0.51 -6.38 -16.29
C HIS A 9 0.59 -7.47 -15.20
N VAL A 10 -0.46 -7.67 -14.40
CA VAL A 10 -0.51 -8.73 -13.38
C VAL A 10 -1.01 -10.02 -14.02
N ALA A 11 -0.15 -11.03 -14.07
CA ALA A 11 -0.52 -12.34 -14.56
C ALA A 11 -1.67 -12.93 -13.72
N LYS A 12 -2.69 -13.51 -14.36
CA LYS A 12 -3.76 -14.22 -13.64
C LYS A 12 -3.19 -15.46 -12.97
N PHE A 13 -3.51 -15.68 -11.70
CA PHE A 13 -3.02 -16.85 -10.96
C PHE A 13 -3.59 -18.15 -11.54
N ASP A 14 -2.73 -19.13 -11.81
CA ASP A 14 -3.08 -20.43 -12.41
C ASP A 14 -2.72 -21.65 -11.53
N GLY A 15 -2.20 -21.40 -10.32
CA GLY A 15 -1.77 -22.45 -9.38
C GLY A 15 -0.29 -22.82 -9.50
N GLN A 16 0.39 -22.48 -10.60
CA GLN A 16 1.82 -22.76 -10.81
C GLN A 16 2.66 -21.49 -10.86
N ASN A 17 2.05 -20.35 -11.16
CA ASN A 17 2.73 -19.06 -11.35
C ASN A 17 2.78 -18.17 -10.10
N TYR A 18 2.77 -18.75 -8.88
CA TYR A 18 2.67 -18.00 -7.63
C TYR A 18 3.70 -16.86 -7.50
N SER A 19 4.97 -17.14 -7.80
CA SER A 19 6.05 -16.14 -7.71
C SER A 19 5.83 -14.96 -8.66
N LEU A 20 5.38 -15.23 -9.89
CA LEU A 20 5.12 -14.19 -10.90
C LEU A 20 3.88 -13.39 -10.56
N TRP A 21 2.79 -14.05 -10.15
CA TRP A 21 1.57 -13.41 -9.68
C TRP A 21 1.84 -12.50 -8.48
N LYS A 22 2.61 -12.99 -7.49
CA LYS A 22 2.97 -12.23 -6.29
C LYS A 22 3.80 -11.00 -6.64
N LEU A 23 4.77 -11.12 -7.54
CA LEU A 23 5.58 -9.98 -7.99
C LEU A 23 4.71 -8.92 -8.69
N GLY A 24 3.83 -9.34 -9.61
CA GLY A 24 2.92 -8.42 -10.29
C GLY A 24 2.00 -7.68 -9.31
N LEU A 25 1.46 -8.40 -8.32
CA LEU A 25 0.67 -7.80 -7.25
C LEU A 25 1.49 -6.80 -6.42
N TRP A 26 2.74 -7.12 -6.09
CA TRP A 26 3.62 -6.23 -5.33
C TRP A 26 3.91 -4.93 -6.08
N VAL A 27 4.25 -5.02 -7.37
CA VAL A 27 4.49 -3.84 -8.23
C VAL A 27 3.25 -2.97 -8.34
N LEU A 28 2.06 -3.58 -8.47
CA LEU A 28 0.80 -2.84 -8.49
C LEU A 28 0.59 -2.05 -7.20
N LEU A 29 0.87 -2.65 -6.04
CA LEU A 29 0.74 -1.97 -4.74
C LEU A 29 1.74 -0.82 -4.60
N GLU A 30 2.98 -1.01 -5.07
CA GLU A 30 4.02 0.02 -5.08
C GLU A 30 3.64 1.21 -5.97
N GLN A 31 3.09 0.96 -7.17
CA GLN A 31 2.62 2.02 -8.07
C GLN A 31 1.53 2.92 -7.48
N HIS A 32 0.81 2.42 -6.48
CA HIS A 32 -0.29 3.12 -5.82
C HIS A 32 0.02 3.53 -4.38
N ASP A 33 1.29 3.43 -3.94
CA ASP A 33 1.73 3.77 -2.58
C ASP A 33 0.97 3.00 -1.47
N LEU A 34 0.66 1.73 -1.75
CA LEU A 34 -0.12 0.85 -0.87
C LEU A 34 0.74 -0.15 -0.09
N ILE A 35 2.05 -0.20 -0.35
CA ILE A 35 2.96 -1.17 0.28
C ILE A 35 2.95 -1.03 1.80
N ASP A 36 3.01 0.20 2.29
CA ASP A 36 3.09 0.42 3.72
C ASP A 36 1.75 0.11 4.41
N ILE A 37 0.63 0.16 3.69
CA ILE A 37 -0.68 -0.27 4.20
C ILE A 37 -0.71 -1.80 4.34
N VAL A 38 -0.32 -2.53 3.28
CA VAL A 38 -0.39 -4.01 3.30
C VAL A 38 0.67 -4.65 4.20
N THR A 39 1.77 -3.95 4.47
CA THR A 39 2.83 -4.40 5.39
C THR A 39 2.61 -3.93 6.83
N GLY A 40 1.63 -3.06 7.07
CA GLY A 40 1.32 -2.53 8.39
C GLY A 40 2.24 -1.39 8.85
N GLY A 41 3.02 -0.80 7.95
CA GLY A 41 3.78 0.43 8.18
C GLY A 41 2.89 1.68 8.38
N TYR A 42 1.71 1.72 7.75
CA TYR A 42 0.62 2.63 8.12
C TYR A 42 -0.59 1.82 8.59
N THR A 43 -1.02 2.10 9.81
CA THR A 43 -2.21 1.45 10.39
C THR A 43 -3.50 2.11 9.91
N ILE A 44 -3.53 3.43 9.65
CA ILE A 44 -4.74 4.16 9.19
C ILE A 44 -4.30 5.42 8.40
N PRO A 45 -4.87 5.68 7.20
CA PRO A 45 -4.68 6.96 6.51
C PRO A 45 -5.35 8.07 7.35
N GLY A 46 -4.54 8.87 8.04
CA GLY A 46 -4.99 10.03 8.83
C GLY A 46 -4.54 10.09 10.29
N ILE A 47 -3.93 9.04 10.86
CA ILE A 47 -3.52 9.08 12.28
C ILE A 47 -2.17 9.79 12.50
N MET A 48 -1.33 9.93 11.47
CA MET A 48 -0.05 10.62 11.64
C MET A 48 -0.21 12.13 11.87
N GLU A 49 -1.20 12.81 11.28
CA GLU A 49 -1.42 14.24 11.54
C GLU A 49 -1.81 14.52 13.00
N ASP A 50 -2.55 13.61 13.63
CA ASP A 50 -2.98 13.78 15.02
C ASP A 50 -1.88 13.37 16.02
N ALA A 51 -1.16 12.27 15.75
CA ALA A 51 -0.08 11.81 16.63
C ALA A 51 1.14 12.73 16.61
N GLU A 52 1.48 13.32 15.45
CA GLU A 52 2.59 14.27 15.34
C GLU A 52 2.20 15.65 15.90
N ARG A 53 0.93 16.08 15.74
CA ARG A 53 0.39 17.29 16.38
C ARG A 53 0.36 17.16 17.91
N ASP A 54 -0.03 16.02 18.45
CA ASP A 54 -0.07 15.77 19.89
C ASP A 54 1.35 15.67 20.49
N ALA A 55 2.31 15.10 19.76
CA ALA A 55 3.72 15.09 20.16
C ALA A 55 4.36 16.50 20.13
N GLN A 56 3.98 17.37 19.18
CA GLN A 56 4.45 18.75 19.12
C GLN A 56 3.84 19.65 20.21
N LEU A 57 2.60 19.39 20.64
CA LEU A 57 1.95 20.12 21.75
C LEU A 57 2.54 19.76 23.12
N ALA A 58 3.12 18.56 23.28
CA ALA A 58 3.80 18.15 24.52
C ALA A 58 5.18 18.79 24.74
N ILE A 59 5.75 19.45 23.72
CA ILE A 59 7.06 20.15 23.81
C ILE A 59 6.89 21.61 24.28
N ILE A 60 5.66 22.14 24.30
CA ILE A 60 5.37 23.56 24.60
C ILE A 60 4.74 23.78 25.99
N VAL A 61 4.46 22.73 26.78
CA VAL A 61 3.92 22.86 28.16
C VAL A 61 4.98 22.55 29.21
#